data_AF-A0A949EZX7-F1
#
_entry.id   AF-A0A949EZX7-F1
#
_cell.length_a   1.000
_cell.length_b   1.000
_cell.length_c   1.000
_cell.angle_alpha   90.00
_cell.angle_beta   90.00
_cell.angle_gamma   90.00
#
_symmetry.space_group_name_H-M   'P 1'
#
loop_
_entity.id
_entity.type
_entity.pdbx_description
1 polymer ?
#
loop_
_entity_poly.entity_id
_entity_poly.type
_entity_poly.pdbx_seq_one_letter_code
_entity_poly.pdbx_strand_id
1 'polypeptide(L)'
;MKISFLGIDVAEGKVKYKDDKLNSLVEKFSPQKVSPFFAEVVKEDFQHADCIVVTKEKVLDLLIIDIDKMETRLQNSKDEPEKQLVQKCLQNLEMEIPLCDAAFSQQEMLLLRGLAPLSLKPTLVTEGAMDVNDLIKKALEKSNMIFFYTAGKKEVKAWPVTKDLPVVECAGKIHSDLERGFIKAEIVNTADFLTVHNMQEAKINGLVKLVDRDYLVQDGDILDIRFNV
;
A
#
# COMPACT_ATOMS: atom_id res chain seq x y z
N MET A 1 3.84 -2.38 7.00
CA MET A 1 2.42 -2.69 6.75
C MET A 1 2.03 -3.81 7.69
N LYS A 2 0.98 -3.62 8.47
CA LYS A 2 0.36 -4.64 9.30
C LYS A 2 -0.81 -5.26 8.54
N ILE A 3 -0.77 -6.57 8.37
CA ILE A 3 -1.80 -7.35 7.69
C ILE A 3 -2.47 -8.23 8.75
N SER A 4 -3.76 -7.97 9.00
CA SER A 4 -4.56 -8.84 9.86
C SER A 4 -5.26 -9.89 9.03
N PHE A 5 -5.33 -11.13 9.52
CA PHE A 5 -5.98 -12.21 8.79
C PHE A 5 -7.04 -12.95 9.60
N LEU A 6 -7.99 -13.54 8.87
CA LEU A 6 -9.04 -14.41 9.41
C LEU A 6 -9.33 -15.56 8.43
N GLY A 7 -9.37 -16.79 8.95
CA GLY A 7 -9.64 -17.99 8.14
C GLY A 7 -8.45 -18.52 7.32
N ILE A 8 -7.28 -17.88 7.42
CA ILE A 8 -6.07 -18.25 6.67
C ILE A 8 -5.09 -18.98 7.58
N ASP A 9 -4.50 -20.06 7.09
CA ASP A 9 -3.41 -20.77 7.77
C ASP A 9 -2.06 -20.12 7.40
N VAL A 10 -1.68 -19.09 8.16
CA VAL A 10 -0.40 -18.39 8.01
C VAL A 10 0.19 -18.08 9.39
N ALA A 11 1.51 -18.17 9.50
CA ALA A 11 2.21 -17.84 10.74
C ALA A 11 2.20 -16.33 11.00
N GLU A 12 1.98 -15.96 12.25
CA GLU A 12 2.09 -14.58 12.72
C GLU A 12 3.56 -14.13 12.80
N GLY A 13 3.76 -12.81 12.71
CA GLY A 13 5.05 -12.16 12.91
C GLY A 13 5.52 -11.34 11.72
N LYS A 14 6.78 -10.91 11.80
CA LYS A 14 7.40 -10.05 10.79
C LYS A 14 7.96 -10.89 9.64
N VAL A 15 7.42 -10.71 8.45
CA VAL A 15 7.77 -11.48 7.25
C VAL A 15 8.45 -10.57 6.23
N LYS A 16 9.60 -11.01 5.71
CA LYS A 16 10.30 -10.32 4.60
C LYS A 16 9.53 -10.58 3.31
N TYR A 17 9.15 -9.52 2.61
CA TYR A 17 8.58 -9.63 1.27
C TYR A 17 9.68 -9.98 0.25
N LYS A 18 9.42 -10.97 -0.60
CA LYS A 18 10.27 -11.37 -1.72
C LYS A 18 9.87 -10.54 -2.93
N ASP A 19 10.66 -9.52 -3.18
CA ASP A 19 10.49 -8.54 -4.25
C ASP A 19 11.52 -8.81 -5.35
N ASP A 20 11.05 -9.23 -6.53
CA ASP A 20 11.91 -9.58 -7.66
C ASP A 20 12.71 -8.40 -8.21
N LYS A 21 12.15 -7.19 -8.17
CA LYS A 21 12.84 -5.96 -8.62
C LYS A 21 13.97 -5.64 -7.66
N LEU A 22 13.70 -5.69 -6.36
CA LEU A 22 14.74 -5.52 -5.34
C LEU A 22 15.84 -6.58 -5.47
N ASN A 23 15.47 -7.85 -5.62
CA ASN A 23 16.42 -8.96 -5.75
C ASN A 23 17.33 -8.77 -6.97
N SER A 24 16.77 -8.36 -8.12
CA SER A 24 17.54 -8.07 -9.34
C SER A 24 18.54 -6.92 -9.14
N LEU A 25 18.14 -5.87 -8.41
CA LEU A 25 19.03 -4.76 -8.07
C LEU A 25 20.14 -5.19 -7.10
N VAL A 26 19.82 -6.04 -6.13
CA VAL A 26 20.81 -6.59 -5.19
C VAL A 26 21.86 -7.43 -5.93
N GLU A 27 21.43 -8.30 -6.84
CA GLU A 27 22.34 -9.10 -7.67
C GLU A 27 23.26 -8.20 -8.49
N LYS A 28 22.70 -7.19 -9.16
CA LYS A 28 23.45 -6.24 -9.97
C LYS A 28 24.52 -5.47 -9.18
N PHE A 29 24.17 -4.93 -8.01
CA PHE A 29 25.04 -4.01 -7.27
C PHE A 29 25.92 -4.69 -6.23
N SER A 30 25.58 -5.90 -5.79
CA SER A 30 26.20 -6.57 -4.65
C SER A 30 26.46 -5.60 -3.48
N PRO A 31 25.40 -4.93 -2.98
CA PRO A 31 25.56 -3.79 -2.08
C PRO A 31 26.05 -4.21 -0.69
N GLN A 32 26.68 -3.27 0.02
CA GLN A 32 27.07 -3.47 1.42
C GLN A 32 25.87 -3.68 2.35
N LYS A 33 24.71 -3.10 1.99
CA LYS A 33 23.47 -3.19 2.76
C LYS A 33 22.27 -3.42 1.85
N VAL A 34 21.36 -4.28 2.28
CA VAL A 34 20.05 -4.48 1.65
C VAL A 34 18.97 -4.12 2.66
N SER A 35 18.05 -3.25 2.26
CA SER A 35 16.92 -2.82 3.08
C SER A 35 15.61 -3.21 2.39
N PRO A 36 15.11 -4.45 2.62
CA PRO A 36 13.88 -4.92 2.02
C PRO A 36 12.65 -4.42 2.77
N PHE A 37 11.47 -4.65 2.18
CA PHE A 37 10.20 -4.46 2.84
C PHE A 37 9.86 -5.63 3.76
N PHE A 38 9.22 -5.31 4.89
CA PHE A 38 8.66 -6.29 5.81
C PHE A 38 7.18 -5.97 6.07
N ALA A 39 6.35 -7.00 5.99
CA ALA A 39 4.99 -6.97 6.50
C ALA A 39 4.95 -7.61 7.89
N GLU A 40 4.07 -7.11 8.75
CA GLU A 40 3.73 -7.73 10.03
C GLU A 40 2.40 -8.45 9.85
N VAL A 41 2.39 -9.77 9.96
CA VAL A 41 1.20 -10.61 9.84
C VAL A 41 0.68 -10.90 11.24
N VAL A 42 -0.57 -10.57 11.51
CA VAL A 42 -1.18 -10.71 12.85
C VAL A 42 -2.55 -11.35 12.75
N LYS A 43 -2.91 -12.17 13.72
CA LYS A 43 -4.23 -12.81 13.74
C LYS A 43 -5.25 -11.87 14.37
N GLU A 44 -6.34 -11.59 13.64
CA GLU A 44 -7.56 -10.93 14.15
C GLU A 44 -7.37 -9.54 14.82
N ASP A 45 -6.22 -8.85 14.65
CA ASP A 45 -5.99 -7.46 15.06
C ASP A 45 -6.46 -6.46 13.98
N PHE A 46 -7.75 -6.51 13.65
CA PHE A 46 -8.30 -5.75 12.52
C PHE A 46 -8.25 -4.22 12.73
N GLN A 47 -8.39 -3.76 13.98
CA GLN A 47 -8.43 -2.34 14.32
C GLN A 47 -7.13 -1.63 13.92
N HIS A 48 -5.99 -2.25 14.20
CA HIS A 48 -4.67 -1.68 13.92
C HIS A 48 -4.10 -2.10 12.56
N ALA A 49 -4.81 -2.93 11.80
CA ALA A 49 -4.37 -3.39 10.49
C ALA A 49 -4.38 -2.27 9.43
N ASP A 50 -3.40 -2.30 8.53
CA ASP A 50 -3.36 -1.53 7.29
C ASP A 50 -4.16 -2.22 6.17
N CYS A 51 -4.23 -3.55 6.22
CA CYS A 51 -5.02 -4.39 5.32
C CYS A 51 -5.57 -5.60 6.09
N ILE A 52 -6.78 -6.02 5.75
CA ILE A 52 -7.41 -7.22 6.28
C ILE A 52 -7.45 -8.26 5.16
N VAL A 53 -7.07 -9.51 5.46
CA VAL A 53 -7.20 -10.63 4.53
C VAL A 53 -8.11 -11.67 5.16
N VAL A 54 -9.20 -11.99 4.50
CA VAL A 54 -10.22 -12.89 5.04
C VAL A 54 -10.60 -13.92 3.99
N THR A 55 -10.80 -15.17 4.40
CA THR A 55 -11.36 -16.15 3.48
C THR A 55 -12.85 -15.89 3.26
N LYS A 56 -13.36 -16.30 2.10
CA LYS A 56 -14.77 -16.12 1.75
C LYS A 56 -15.72 -16.75 2.78
N GLU A 57 -15.37 -17.91 3.32
CA GLU A 57 -16.17 -18.60 4.35
C GLU A 57 -16.20 -17.83 5.68
N LYS A 58 -15.27 -16.90 5.88
CA LYS A 58 -15.08 -16.11 7.10
C LYS A 58 -15.40 -14.63 6.94
N VAL A 59 -15.86 -14.21 5.76
CA VAL A 59 -16.11 -12.79 5.49
C VAL A 59 -17.23 -12.24 6.40
N LEU A 60 -18.31 -13.00 6.62
CA LEU A 60 -19.40 -12.56 7.50
C LEU A 60 -18.96 -12.41 8.96
N ASP A 61 -18.04 -13.25 9.44
CA ASP A 61 -17.47 -13.15 10.80
C ASP A 61 -16.73 -11.82 10.99
N LEU A 62 -16.13 -11.27 9.92
CA LEU A 62 -15.53 -9.93 9.92
C LEU A 62 -16.60 -8.84 9.81
N LEU A 63 -17.54 -8.99 8.87
CA LEU A 63 -18.51 -7.95 8.52
C LEU A 63 -19.57 -7.74 9.60
N ILE A 64 -19.85 -8.72 10.45
CA ILE A 64 -20.81 -8.59 11.57
C ILE A 64 -20.46 -7.43 12.49
N ILE A 65 -19.17 -7.13 12.67
CA ILE A 65 -18.68 -5.98 13.46
C ILE A 65 -19.23 -4.66 12.89
N ASP A 66 -19.23 -4.54 11.56
CA ASP A 66 -19.77 -3.35 10.89
C ASP A 66 -21.29 -3.39 10.81
N ILE A 67 -21.92 -4.56 10.63
CA ILE A 67 -23.38 -4.70 10.63
C ILE A 67 -23.96 -4.19 11.95
N ASP A 68 -23.49 -4.70 13.09
CA ASP A 68 -23.97 -4.30 14.42
C ASP A 68 -23.82 -2.78 14.64
N LYS A 69 -22.69 -2.23 14.17
CA LYS A 69 -22.40 -0.80 14.21
C LYS A 69 -23.36 0.01 13.35
N MET A 70 -23.65 -0.44 12.13
CA MET A 70 -24.55 0.23 11.21
C MET A 70 -26.01 0.15 11.68
N GLU A 71 -26.47 -0.99 12.19
CA GLU A 71 -27.81 -1.13 12.77
C GLU A 71 -28.01 -0.18 13.96
N THR A 72 -27.04 -0.15 14.87
CA THR A 72 -27.05 0.79 16.01
C THR A 72 -27.11 2.24 15.52
N ARG A 73 -26.38 2.58 14.46
CA ARG A 73 -26.39 3.93 13.89
C ARG A 73 -27.71 4.29 13.24
N LEU A 74 -28.32 3.35 12.52
CA LEU A 74 -29.60 3.53 11.83
C LEU A 74 -30.73 3.82 12.83
N GLN A 75 -30.74 3.14 13.97
CA GLN A 75 -31.74 3.35 15.02
C GLN A 75 -31.64 4.72 15.69
N ASN A 76 -30.40 5.22 15.86
CA ASN A 76 -30.13 6.42 16.65
C ASN A 76 -30.03 7.71 15.82
N SER A 77 -29.72 7.61 14.51
CA SER A 77 -29.57 8.80 13.67
C SER A 77 -30.90 9.46 13.36
N LYS A 78 -30.91 10.79 13.37
CA LYS A 78 -32.02 11.63 12.88
C LYS A 78 -31.67 12.31 11.56
N ASP A 79 -30.44 12.14 11.08
CA ASP A 79 -29.96 12.72 9.84
C ASP A 79 -30.30 11.79 8.68
N GLU A 80 -31.15 12.28 7.78
CA GLU A 80 -31.70 11.46 6.71
C GLU A 80 -30.64 11.03 5.67
N PRO A 81 -29.69 11.90 5.26
CA PRO A 81 -28.52 11.49 4.48
C PRO A 81 -27.69 10.39 5.14
N GLU A 82 -27.40 10.51 6.44
CA GLU A 82 -26.69 9.46 7.17
C GLU A 82 -27.47 8.13 7.17
N LYS A 83 -28.78 8.15 7.41
CA LYS A 83 -29.59 6.92 7.36
C LYS A 83 -29.53 6.25 6.00
N GLN A 84 -29.62 7.02 4.90
CA GLN A 84 -29.51 6.48 3.55
C GLN A 84 -28.14 5.82 3.32
N LEU A 85 -27.07 6.47 3.77
CA LEU A 85 -25.72 5.92 3.71
C LEU A 85 -25.61 4.62 4.52
N VAL A 86 -26.12 4.61 5.75
CA VAL A 86 -26.07 3.44 6.65
C VAL A 86 -26.87 2.28 6.08
N GLN A 87 -28.06 2.52 5.52
CA GLN A 87 -28.85 1.50 4.83
C GLN A 87 -28.10 0.92 3.63
N LYS A 88 -27.45 1.77 2.84
CA LYS A 88 -26.61 1.33 1.72
C LYS A 88 -25.41 0.50 2.21
N CYS A 89 -24.79 0.85 3.34
CA CYS A 89 -23.74 0.04 3.95
C CYS A 89 -24.25 -1.34 4.33
N LEU A 90 -25.39 -1.42 5.05
CA LEU A 90 -26.02 -2.69 5.45
C LEU A 90 -26.29 -3.59 4.24
N GLN A 91 -26.86 -3.05 3.16
CA GLN A 91 -27.11 -3.81 1.93
C GLN A 91 -25.83 -4.43 1.35
N ASN A 92 -24.71 -3.69 1.34
CA ASN A 92 -23.44 -4.24 0.85
C ASN A 92 -22.89 -5.32 1.79
N LEU A 93 -22.94 -5.07 3.11
CA LEU A 93 -22.44 -6.01 4.11
C LEU A 93 -23.22 -7.34 4.11
N GLU A 94 -24.54 -7.29 3.96
CA GLU A 94 -25.43 -8.45 3.83
C GLU A 94 -25.16 -9.27 2.56
N MET A 95 -24.64 -8.62 1.52
CA MET A 95 -24.18 -9.28 0.29
C MET A 95 -22.71 -9.74 0.36
N GLU A 96 -22.13 -9.78 1.56
CA GLU A 96 -20.73 -10.18 1.81
C GLU A 96 -19.69 -9.25 1.14
N ILE A 97 -20.06 -7.98 0.89
CA ILE A 97 -19.18 -6.99 0.25
C ILE A 97 -18.56 -6.09 1.33
N PRO A 98 -17.23 -6.14 1.55
CA PRO A 98 -16.53 -5.17 2.38
C PRO A 98 -16.76 -3.74 1.89
N LEU A 99 -16.90 -2.77 2.79
CA LEU A 99 -17.23 -1.40 2.41
C LEU A 99 -16.12 -0.70 1.59
N CYS A 100 -14.88 -1.20 1.61
CA CYS A 100 -13.82 -0.72 0.72
C CYS A 100 -14.06 -1.07 -0.76
N ASP A 101 -14.90 -2.07 -1.06
CA ASP A 101 -15.24 -2.51 -2.42
C ASP A 101 -16.61 -2.00 -2.89
N ALA A 102 -17.38 -1.39 -1.99
CA ALA A 102 -18.67 -0.81 -2.31
C ALA A 102 -18.53 0.59 -2.96
N ALA A 103 -19.46 0.91 -3.85
CA ALA A 103 -19.45 2.18 -4.58
C ALA A 103 -20.14 3.30 -3.78
N PHE A 104 -19.38 4.32 -3.40
CA PHE A 104 -19.87 5.51 -2.70
C PHE A 104 -19.50 6.79 -3.45
N SER A 105 -20.39 7.78 -3.40
CA SER A 105 -20.11 9.14 -3.82
C SER A 105 -19.08 9.81 -2.91
N GLN A 106 -18.49 10.93 -3.35
CA GLN A 106 -17.53 11.67 -2.53
C GLN A 106 -18.14 12.14 -1.20
N GLN A 107 -19.40 12.56 -1.19
CA GLN A 107 -20.10 12.99 0.02
C GLN A 107 -20.34 11.81 0.99
N GLU A 108 -20.80 10.68 0.46
CA GLU A 108 -20.96 9.44 1.24
C GLU A 108 -19.63 9.00 1.85
N MET A 109 -18.52 9.04 1.09
CA MET A 109 -17.20 8.68 1.58
C MET A 109 -16.71 9.58 2.72
N LEU A 110 -17.02 10.88 2.70
CA LEU A 110 -16.68 11.80 3.78
C LEU A 110 -17.41 11.43 5.08
N LEU A 111 -18.70 11.13 4.99
CA LEU A 111 -19.50 10.69 6.14
C LEU A 111 -19.03 9.32 6.65
N LEU A 112 -18.79 8.37 5.74
CA LEU A 112 -18.38 7.01 6.06
C LEU A 112 -17.03 6.96 6.79
N ARG A 113 -16.09 7.83 6.41
CA ARG A 113 -14.82 8.01 7.15
C ARG A 113 -15.03 8.45 8.59
N GLY A 114 -16.03 9.31 8.85
CA GLY A 114 -16.41 9.72 10.21
C GLY A 114 -17.04 8.58 11.02
N LEU A 115 -17.74 7.66 10.36
CA LEU A 115 -18.24 6.45 10.99
C LEU A 115 -17.13 5.44 11.28
N ALA A 116 -16.06 5.44 10.49
CA ALA A 116 -14.91 4.53 10.61
C ALA A 116 -15.31 3.04 10.74
N PRO A 117 -16.08 2.47 9.79
CA PRO A 117 -16.29 1.03 9.76
C PRO A 117 -14.98 0.30 9.45
N LEU A 118 -14.88 -0.92 9.96
CA LEU A 118 -13.69 -1.74 9.88
C LEU A 118 -13.37 -2.14 8.44
N SER A 119 -14.39 -2.62 7.71
CA SER A 119 -14.30 -3.10 6.33
C SER A 119 -14.11 -1.99 5.29
N LEU A 120 -14.05 -0.71 5.71
CA LEU A 120 -13.56 0.39 4.88
C LEU A 120 -12.03 0.35 4.71
N LYS A 121 -11.31 -0.31 5.62
CA LYS A 121 -9.90 -0.65 5.42
C LYS A 121 -9.77 -1.57 4.20
N PRO A 122 -8.65 -1.52 3.47
CA PRO A 122 -8.37 -2.45 2.37
C PRO A 122 -8.61 -3.91 2.82
N THR A 123 -9.65 -4.55 2.29
CA THR A 123 -10.06 -5.90 2.70
C THR A 123 -9.99 -6.85 1.51
N LEU A 124 -9.04 -7.78 1.54
CA LEU A 124 -8.85 -8.82 0.53
C LEU A 124 -9.65 -10.07 0.92
N VAL A 125 -10.69 -10.38 0.15
CA VAL A 125 -11.42 -11.65 0.26
C VAL A 125 -10.76 -12.69 -0.63
N THR A 126 -10.47 -13.88 -0.09
CA THR A 126 -9.78 -14.95 -0.81
C THR A 126 -10.47 -16.31 -0.66
N GLU A 127 -10.26 -17.23 -1.60
CA GLU A 127 -10.91 -18.55 -1.65
C GLU A 127 -10.15 -19.63 -0.82
N GLY A 128 -9.10 -19.27 -0.07
CA GLY A 128 -8.43 -20.21 0.84
C GLY A 128 -6.94 -19.95 1.07
N ALA A 129 -6.20 -21.04 1.34
CA ALA A 129 -4.79 -21.01 1.69
C ALA A 129 -3.92 -20.34 0.60
N MET A 130 -2.97 -19.52 1.04
CA MET A 130 -2.04 -18.80 0.16
C MET A 130 -0.64 -18.79 0.79
N ASP A 131 0.39 -18.83 -0.06
CA ASP A 131 1.75 -18.57 0.40
C ASP A 131 1.84 -17.16 0.99
N VAL A 132 2.61 -17.02 2.06
CA VAL A 132 2.70 -15.74 2.78
C VAL A 132 3.24 -14.61 1.90
N ASN A 133 4.09 -14.91 0.90
CA ASN A 133 4.58 -13.90 -0.02
C ASN A 133 3.48 -13.43 -0.97
N ASP A 134 2.66 -14.36 -1.47
CA ASP A 134 1.50 -14.04 -2.32
C ASP A 134 0.42 -13.29 -1.53
N LEU A 135 0.25 -13.62 -0.25
CA LEU A 135 -0.61 -12.88 0.69
C LEU A 135 -0.16 -11.42 0.79
N ILE A 136 1.13 -11.19 1.07
CA ILE A 136 1.69 -9.84 1.17
C ILE A 136 1.55 -9.10 -0.16
N LYS A 137 1.84 -9.75 -1.28
CA LYS A 137 1.70 -9.15 -2.62
C LYS A 137 0.28 -8.68 -2.88
N LYS A 138 -0.73 -9.55 -2.69
CA LYS A 138 -2.14 -9.19 -2.92
C LYS A 138 -2.63 -8.14 -1.92
N ALA A 139 -2.14 -8.15 -0.68
CA ALA A 139 -2.44 -7.11 0.29
C ALA A 139 -1.89 -5.74 -0.14
N LEU A 140 -0.64 -5.69 -0.61
CA LEU A 140 -0.03 -4.46 -1.17
C LEU A 140 -0.84 -3.93 -2.36
N GLU A 141 -1.25 -4.81 -3.28
CA GLU A 141 -2.11 -4.47 -4.42
C GLU A 141 -3.46 -3.92 -3.95
N LYS A 142 -4.12 -4.59 -2.98
CA LYS A 142 -5.39 -4.15 -2.41
C LYS A 142 -5.29 -2.80 -1.71
N SER A 143 -4.14 -2.51 -1.10
CA SER A 143 -3.84 -1.23 -0.44
C SER A 143 -3.31 -0.16 -1.40
N ASN A 144 -3.28 -0.41 -2.72
CA ASN A 144 -2.69 0.48 -3.72
C ASN A 144 -1.25 0.92 -3.36
N MET A 145 -0.44 0.01 -2.84
CA MET A 145 0.96 0.27 -2.50
C MET A 145 1.88 -0.18 -3.62
N ILE A 146 2.88 0.66 -3.92
CA ILE A 146 3.94 0.40 -4.89
C ILE A 146 5.31 0.57 -4.23
N PHE A 147 6.37 0.16 -4.92
CA PHE A 147 7.74 0.39 -4.48
C PHE A 147 8.51 1.24 -5.48
N PHE A 148 9.18 2.25 -4.95
CA PHE A 148 10.34 2.82 -5.61
C PHE A 148 11.61 2.37 -4.90
N TYR A 149 12.76 2.60 -5.53
CA TYR A 149 14.04 2.13 -5.04
C TYR A 149 15.09 3.22 -5.02
N THR A 150 16.03 3.08 -4.09
CA THR A 150 17.34 3.71 -4.16
C THR A 150 18.35 2.58 -4.29
N ALA A 151 19.23 2.64 -5.31
CA ALA A 151 20.09 1.51 -5.66
C ALA A 151 21.53 1.94 -5.96
N GLY A 152 22.49 1.32 -5.27
CA GLY A 152 23.92 1.49 -5.52
C GLY A 152 24.77 0.58 -4.63
N LYS A 153 26.11 0.66 -4.75
CA LYS A 153 27.04 -0.22 -4.02
C LYS A 153 26.96 -0.10 -2.49
N LYS A 154 26.54 1.06 -1.97
CA LYS A 154 26.41 1.29 -0.52
C LYS A 154 25.15 0.61 0.03
N GLU A 155 24.01 0.88 -0.60
CA GLU A 155 22.72 0.35 -0.17
C GLU A 155 21.81 0.16 -1.39
N VAL A 156 21.06 -0.94 -1.39
CA VAL A 156 19.85 -1.10 -2.20
C VAL A 156 18.66 -1.19 -1.24
N LYS A 157 17.66 -0.34 -1.45
CA LYS A 157 16.50 -0.23 -0.56
C LYS A 157 15.20 -0.11 -1.34
N ALA A 158 14.19 -0.86 -0.90
CA ALA A 158 12.81 -0.71 -1.35
C ALA A 158 12.07 0.27 -0.44
N TRP A 159 11.32 1.20 -1.05
CA TRP A 159 10.54 2.21 -0.38
C TRP A 159 9.05 2.02 -0.69
N PRO A 160 8.27 1.46 0.23
CA PRO A 160 6.82 1.33 0.06
C PRO A 160 6.16 2.70 0.12
N VAL A 161 5.34 3.03 -0.88
CA VAL A 161 4.51 4.23 -0.91
C VAL A 161 3.12 3.91 -1.46
N THR A 162 2.14 4.72 -1.10
CA THR A 162 0.86 4.72 -1.81
C THR A 162 1.10 5.09 -3.27
N LYS A 163 0.41 4.44 -4.18
CA LYS A 163 0.41 4.77 -5.60
C LYS A 163 0.02 6.24 -5.79
N ASP A 164 0.56 6.84 -6.84
CA ASP A 164 0.32 8.24 -7.22
C ASP A 164 0.82 9.25 -6.17
N LEU A 165 1.82 8.87 -5.38
CA LEU A 165 2.50 9.80 -4.47
C LEU A 165 3.50 10.69 -5.25
N PRO A 166 3.48 12.02 -5.06
CA PRO A 166 4.43 12.92 -5.69
C PRO A 166 5.88 12.63 -5.27
N VAL A 167 6.82 12.81 -6.20
CA VAL A 167 8.24 12.52 -5.99
C VAL A 167 8.86 13.31 -4.83
N VAL A 168 8.36 14.52 -4.56
CA VAL A 168 8.82 15.33 -3.41
C VAL A 168 8.45 14.69 -2.07
N GLU A 169 7.27 14.09 -1.97
CA GLU A 169 6.84 13.35 -0.77
C GLU A 169 7.58 12.01 -0.65
N CYS A 170 7.86 11.35 -1.78
CA CYS A 170 8.74 10.17 -1.83
C CYS A 170 10.15 10.49 -1.34
N ALA A 171 10.70 11.66 -1.68
CA ALA A 171 11.97 12.14 -1.14
C ALA A 171 11.89 12.31 0.39
N GLY A 172 10.75 12.80 0.92
CA GLY A 172 10.49 12.88 2.36
C GLY A 172 10.48 11.54 3.08
N LYS A 173 10.04 10.47 2.40
CA LYS A 173 10.17 9.09 2.93
C LYS A 173 11.64 8.68 3.07
N ILE A 174 12.51 9.13 2.17
CA ILE A 174 13.95 8.89 2.27
C ILE A 174 14.55 9.66 3.44
N HIS A 175 14.32 10.97 3.48
CA HIS A 175 14.72 11.87 4.57
C HIS A 175 13.98 13.22 4.47
N SER A 176 13.60 13.81 5.60
CA SER A 176 12.86 15.08 5.64
C SER A 176 13.60 16.26 4.99
N ASP A 177 14.93 16.30 5.11
CA ASP A 177 15.74 17.34 4.45
C ASP A 177 15.71 17.25 2.91
N LEU A 178 15.54 16.06 2.33
CA LEU A 178 15.42 15.90 0.88
C LEU A 178 14.11 16.50 0.36
N GLU A 179 13.02 16.37 1.13
CA GLU A 179 11.73 16.99 0.80
C GLU A 179 11.80 18.52 0.91
N ARG A 180 12.36 19.03 2.01
CA ARG A 180 12.51 20.48 2.25
C ARG A 180 13.39 21.14 1.19
N GLY A 181 14.52 20.52 0.88
CA GLY A 181 15.50 21.03 -0.07
C GLY A 181 15.27 20.59 -1.51
N PHE A 182 14.16 19.91 -1.84
CA PHE A 182 13.96 19.28 -3.15
C PHE A 182 14.12 20.29 -4.29
N ILE A 183 14.99 19.95 -5.25
CA ILE A 183 15.18 20.70 -6.50
C ILE A 183 14.52 19.94 -7.65
N LYS A 184 15.00 18.73 -7.94
CA LYS A 184 14.52 17.83 -9.01
C LYS A 184 14.88 16.38 -8.65
N ALA A 185 14.28 15.41 -9.33
CA ALA A 185 14.70 14.01 -9.25
C ALA A 185 15.11 13.47 -10.62
N GLU A 186 16.13 12.63 -10.64
CA GLU A 186 16.46 11.76 -11.76
C GLU A 186 15.77 10.41 -11.54
N ILE A 187 14.99 9.97 -12.52
CA ILE A 187 14.18 8.75 -12.48
C ILE A 187 14.60 7.83 -13.62
N VAL A 188 14.73 6.54 -13.32
CA VAL A 188 14.89 5.47 -14.31
C VAL A 188 14.12 4.25 -13.82
N ASN A 189 13.40 3.57 -14.70
CA ASN A 189 12.69 2.35 -14.30
C ASN A 189 13.69 1.20 -14.05
N THR A 190 13.28 0.21 -13.27
CA THR A 190 14.16 -0.92 -12.93
C THR A 190 14.65 -1.67 -14.17
N ALA A 191 13.81 -1.91 -15.17
CA ALA A 191 14.17 -2.68 -16.37
C ALA A 191 15.33 -2.03 -17.13
N ASP A 192 15.23 -0.72 -17.39
CA ASP A 192 16.26 0.07 -18.06
C ASP A 192 17.52 0.18 -17.21
N PHE A 193 17.39 0.38 -15.90
CA PHE A 193 18.53 0.48 -15.01
C PHE A 193 19.32 -0.83 -14.90
N LEU A 194 18.66 -1.98 -15.04
CA LEU A 194 19.35 -3.27 -15.08
C LEU A 194 20.28 -3.40 -16.30
N THR A 195 20.10 -2.60 -17.36
CA THR A 195 20.94 -2.63 -18.57
C THR A 195 22.22 -1.78 -18.48
N VAL A 196 22.36 -0.91 -17.47
CA VAL A 196 23.48 0.05 -17.33
C VAL A 196 24.16 -0.03 -15.98
N HIS A 197 25.44 0.29 -15.83
CA HIS A 197 26.17 0.07 -14.57
C HIS A 197 25.75 1.00 -13.43
N ASN A 198 25.31 2.23 -13.73
CA ASN A 198 24.93 3.22 -12.73
C ASN A 198 24.07 4.35 -13.33
N MET A 199 23.62 5.29 -12.48
CA MET A 199 22.79 6.42 -12.89
C MET A 199 23.47 7.37 -13.89
N GLN A 200 24.80 7.54 -13.81
CA GLN A 200 25.55 8.38 -14.75
C GLN A 200 25.52 7.78 -16.16
N GLU A 201 25.72 6.47 -16.29
CA GLU A 201 25.61 5.78 -17.57
C GLU A 201 24.17 5.76 -18.08
N ALA A 202 23.18 5.52 -17.21
CA ALA A 202 21.76 5.63 -17.56
C ALA A 202 21.45 7.00 -18.20
N LYS A 203 22.02 8.06 -17.62
CA LYS A 203 21.88 9.43 -18.11
C LYS A 203 22.55 9.65 -19.45
N ILE A 204 23.78 9.14 -19.64
CA ILE A 204 24.49 9.23 -20.92
C ILE A 204 23.71 8.50 -22.02
N ASN A 205 23.08 7.37 -21.70
CA ASN A 205 22.27 6.57 -22.61
C ASN A 205 20.84 7.10 -22.81
N GLY A 206 20.49 8.26 -22.21
CA GLY A 206 19.17 8.89 -22.39
C GLY A 206 18.01 8.16 -21.69
N LEU A 207 18.30 7.25 -20.76
CA LEU A 207 17.29 6.46 -20.03
C LEU A 207 16.71 7.21 -18.81
N VAL A 208 17.40 8.28 -18.37
CA VAL A 208 17.01 9.06 -17.19
C VAL A 208 16.01 10.13 -17.56
N LYS A 209 14.90 10.16 -16.85
CA LYS A 209 13.94 11.26 -16.85
C LYS A 209 14.25 12.22 -15.71
N LEU A 210 14.46 13.49 -16.03
CA LEU A 210 14.53 14.55 -15.03
C LEU A 210 13.12 15.06 -14.76
N VAL A 211 12.66 14.94 -13.51
CA VAL A 211 11.30 15.27 -13.12
C VAL A 211 11.24 16.39 -12.07
N ASP A 212 10.14 17.14 -12.11
CA ASP A 212 9.79 18.16 -11.14
C ASP A 212 8.95 17.56 -9.99
N ARG A 213 8.61 18.41 -9.01
CA ARG A 213 8.05 18.02 -7.70
C ARG A 213 6.75 17.22 -7.77
N ASP A 214 5.94 17.45 -8.80
CA ASP A 214 4.60 16.91 -8.99
C ASP A 214 4.57 15.57 -9.74
N TYR A 215 5.73 15.05 -10.16
CA TYR A 215 5.79 13.76 -10.82
C TYR A 215 5.29 12.65 -9.90
N LEU A 216 4.29 11.92 -10.38
CA LEU A 216 3.73 10.76 -9.69
C LEU A 216 4.67 9.56 -9.89
N VAL A 217 5.27 9.11 -8.81
CA VAL A 217 6.23 7.99 -8.84
C VAL A 217 5.52 6.70 -9.25
N GLN A 218 6.17 5.92 -10.12
CA GLN A 218 5.66 4.66 -10.65
C GLN A 218 6.33 3.46 -9.98
N ASP A 219 5.65 2.32 -10.01
CA ASP A 219 6.19 1.08 -9.43
C ASP A 219 7.43 0.60 -10.18
N GLY A 220 8.55 0.42 -9.49
CA GLY A 220 9.82 0.09 -10.14
C GLY A 220 10.72 1.29 -10.42
N ASP A 221 10.31 2.51 -10.11
CA ASP A 221 11.16 3.68 -10.29
C ASP A 221 12.38 3.64 -9.36
N ILE A 222 13.53 4.05 -9.90
CA ILE A 222 14.76 4.26 -9.16
C ILE A 222 15.02 5.76 -9.10
N LEU A 223 15.12 6.28 -7.88
CA LEU A 223 15.18 7.71 -7.61
C LEU A 223 16.60 8.12 -7.22
N ASP A 224 17.08 9.20 -7.83
CA ASP A 224 18.22 9.99 -7.35
C ASP A 224 17.78 11.45 -7.18
N ILE A 225 17.82 11.95 -5.95
CA ILE A 225 17.23 13.23 -5.56
C ILE A 225 18.29 14.34 -5.54
N ARG A 226 18.04 15.42 -6.27
CA ARG A 226 18.81 16.66 -6.16
C ARG A 226 18.15 17.58 -5.15
N PHE A 227 18.91 18.00 -4.16
CA PHE A 227 18.44 18.85 -3.09
C PHE A 227 19.50 19.87 -2.64
N ASN A 228 19.07 20.94 -2.01
CA ASN A 228 19.93 21.89 -1.32
C ASN A 228 19.24 22.38 -0.04
N VAL A 229 19.94 22.34 1.09
CA VAL A 229 19.44 22.70 2.42
C VAL A 229 20.41 23.64 3.11
#